data_AF-A0A3R7M4Z9-F1
#
_entry.id   AF-A0A3R7M4Z9-F1
#
_cell.length_a   1.000
_cell.length_b   1.000
_cell.length_c   1.000
_cell.angle_alpha   90.00
_cell.angle_beta   90.00
_cell.angle_gamma   90.00
#
_symmetry.space_group_name_H-M   'P 1'
#
loop_
_entity.id
_entity.type
_entity.pdbx_description
1 polymer ?
#
loop_
_entity_poly.entity_id
_entity_poly.type
_entity_poly.pdbx_seq_one_letter_code
_entity_poly.pdbx_strand_id
1 'polypeptide(L)'
;MAKVDQITVRNSPKLREKMNQEGEILKSQEDEKSNSEKIDVSVVIPVHNANLWLDDCLASISRQQHTLNVEVSLFLDSCTDDSERIVQGWSTKLKEQGYAVITAVENNENPKGG
;
A
#
# COMPACT_ATOMS: atom_id res chain seq x y z
N MET A 1 63.39 3.63 18.64
CA MET A 1 62.43 4.38 17.80
C MET A 1 62.35 3.67 16.44
N ALA A 2 61.34 2.85 16.21
CA ALA A 2 61.08 2.24 14.90
C ALA A 2 59.57 2.35 14.64
N LYS A 3 59.22 2.95 13.50
CA LYS A 3 57.86 3.24 13.06
C LYS A 3 57.18 1.92 12.66
N VAL A 4 55.92 1.75 13.06
CA VAL A 4 55.07 0.63 12.64
C VAL A 4 54.62 0.90 11.20
N ASP A 5 55.03 0.03 10.28
CA ASP A 5 54.59 0.09 8.88
C ASP A 5 53.14 -0.39 8.75
N GLN A 6 52.33 0.40 8.04
CA GLN A 6 50.94 0.07 7.78
C GLN A 6 50.84 -1.15 6.86
N ILE A 7 50.00 -2.11 7.24
CA ILE A 7 49.62 -3.27 6.45
C ILE A 7 48.99 -2.75 5.14
N THR A 8 49.77 -2.78 4.05
CA THR A 8 49.23 -2.58 2.70
C THR A 8 48.53 -3.87 2.32
N VAL A 9 47.22 -3.94 2.54
CA VAL A 9 46.38 -4.98 1.94
C VAL A 9 46.45 -4.78 0.43
N ARG A 10 47.28 -5.57 -0.25
CA ARG A 10 47.34 -5.59 -1.73
C ARG A 10 45.98 -6.00 -2.25
N ASN A 11 45.21 -5.00 -2.67
CA ASN A 11 43.88 -5.14 -3.22
C ASN A 11 43.96 -5.91 -4.55
N SER A 12 43.90 -7.23 -4.47
CA SER A 12 44.03 -8.11 -5.64
C SER A 12 42.74 -8.04 -6.46
N PRO A 13 42.80 -7.94 -7.80
CA PRO A 13 41.60 -7.78 -8.64
C PRO A 13 40.52 -8.83 -8.37
N LYS A 14 40.95 -10.07 -8.09
CA LYS A 14 40.07 -11.21 -7.77
C LYS A 14 39.25 -11.05 -6.49
N LEU A 15 39.77 -10.36 -5.48
CA LEU A 15 39.04 -10.09 -4.23
C LEU A 15 37.97 -9.02 -4.46
N ARG A 16 38.29 -7.99 -5.24
CA ARG A 16 37.35 -6.93 -5.62
C ARG A 16 36.20 -7.47 -6.47
N GLU A 17 36.49 -8.36 -7.41
CA GLU A 17 35.50 -9.00 -8.26
C GLU A 17 34.54 -9.88 -7.44
N LYS A 18 35.08 -10.66 -6.50
CA LYS A 18 34.27 -11.49 -5.59
C LYS A 18 33.36 -10.67 -4.67
N MET A 19 33.89 -9.57 -4.10
CA MET A 19 33.10 -8.65 -3.27
C MET A 19 32.01 -7.92 -4.07
N ASN A 20 32.29 -7.56 -5.32
CA ASN A 20 31.29 -6.97 -6.22
C ASN A 20 30.17 -7.97 -6.53
N GLN A 21 30.52 -9.22 -6.82
CA GLN A 21 29.56 -10.27 -7.17
C GLN A 21 28.68 -10.66 -5.97
N GLU A 22 29.26 -10.76 -4.77
CA GLU A 22 28.50 -10.95 -3.52
C GLU A 22 27.60 -9.74 -3.23
N GLY A 23 28.08 -8.51 -3.47
CA GLY A 23 27.28 -7.28 -3.35
C GLY A 23 26.13 -7.20 -4.36
N GLU A 24 26.33 -7.64 -5.60
CA GLU A 24 25.29 -7.71 -6.64
C GLU A 24 24.24 -8.78 -6.32
N ILE A 25 24.66 -9.95 -5.82
CA ILE A 25 23.74 -11.01 -5.37
C ILE A 25 22.90 -10.53 -4.19
N LEU A 26 23.52 -9.87 -3.19
CA LEU A 26 22.80 -9.30 -2.05
C LEU A 26 21.80 -8.22 -2.48
N LYS A 27 22.17 -7.36 -3.44
CA LYS A 27 21.29 -6.31 -3.97
C LYS A 27 20.09 -6.88 -4.72
N SER A 28 20.30 -7.95 -5.51
CA SER A 28 19.21 -8.66 -6.20
C SER A 28 18.23 -9.37 -5.25
N GLN A 29 18.65 -9.68 -4.01
CA GLN A 29 17.81 -10.33 -3.01
C GLN A 29 16.99 -9.34 -2.16
N GLU A 30 17.38 -8.07 -2.10
CA GLU A 30 16.63 -7.01 -1.40
C GLU A 30 15.54 -6.40 -2.28
N ASP A 31 15.77 -6.28 -3.59
CA ASP A 31 14.78 -5.75 -4.55
C ASP A 31 13.55 -6.69 -4.73
N GLU A 32 13.68 -7.99 -4.46
CA GLU A 32 12.61 -8.98 -4.63
C GLU A 32 11.72 -9.16 -3.38
N LYS A 33 12.08 -8.58 -2.21
CA LYS A 33 11.42 -8.92 -0.92
C LYS A 33 10.68 -7.77 -0.23
N SER A 34 10.37 -6.68 -0.94
CA SER A 34 9.47 -5.64 -0.42
C SER A 34 8.59 -5.00 -1.49
N ASN A 35 8.06 -5.78 -2.43
CA ASN A 35 6.95 -5.30 -3.25
C ASN A 35 5.66 -5.34 -2.41
N SER A 36 5.51 -4.45 -1.42
CA SER A 36 4.17 -3.96 -1.14
C SER A 36 3.74 -3.28 -2.43
N GLU A 37 2.82 -3.88 -3.18
CA GLU A 37 2.31 -3.38 -4.46
C GLU A 37 2.13 -1.86 -4.35
N LYS A 38 3.02 -1.12 -5.01
CA LYS A 38 3.02 0.34 -4.95
C LYS A 38 1.66 0.81 -5.46
N ILE A 39 0.92 1.54 -4.62
CA ILE A 39 -0.34 2.15 -5.02
C ILE A 39 -0.05 3.35 -5.91
N ASP A 40 -0.61 3.36 -7.12
CA ASP A 40 -0.49 4.47 -8.05
C ASP A 40 -1.54 5.54 -7.78
N VAL A 41 -2.76 5.12 -7.41
CA VAL A 41 -3.91 6.00 -7.14
C VAL A 41 -4.66 5.48 -5.92
N SER A 42 -4.97 6.37 -4.98
CA SER A 42 -5.91 6.10 -3.89
C SER A 42 -7.17 6.95 -4.06
N VAL A 43 -8.32 6.28 -4.03
CA VAL A 43 -9.66 6.89 -4.02
C VAL A 43 -10.18 6.86 -2.60
N VAL A 44 -10.21 8.02 -1.95
CA VAL A 44 -10.67 8.17 -0.57
C VAL A 44 -12.12 8.63 -0.55
N ILE A 45 -13.00 7.84 0.08
CA ILE A 45 -14.44 8.07 0.13
C ILE A 45 -14.88 8.19 1.60
N PRO A 46 -15.18 9.41 2.09
CA PRO A 46 -15.92 9.58 3.33
C PRO A 46 -17.38 9.15 3.13
N VAL A 47 -17.94 8.44 4.11
CA VAL A 47 -19.29 7.87 4.06
C VAL A 47 -20.03 8.26 5.32
N HIS A 48 -21.12 9.01 5.17
CA HIS A 48 -22.09 9.27 6.23
C HIS A 48 -23.50 9.18 5.64
N ASN A 49 -24.26 8.16 6.04
CA ASN A 49 -25.64 7.93 5.61
C ASN A 49 -25.88 8.08 4.09
N ALA A 50 -25.11 7.32 3.31
CA ALA A 50 -25.00 7.42 1.86
C ALA A 50 -25.70 6.29 1.09
N ASN A 51 -26.54 5.49 1.74
CA ASN A 51 -27.08 4.25 1.18
C ASN A 51 -27.78 4.41 -0.19
N LEU A 52 -28.34 5.58 -0.48
CA LEU A 52 -29.05 5.87 -1.73
C LEU A 52 -28.13 5.95 -2.96
N TRP A 53 -26.85 6.30 -2.78
CA TRP A 53 -25.92 6.53 -3.90
C TRP A 53 -24.62 5.73 -3.78
N LEU A 54 -24.36 5.11 -2.63
CA LEU A 54 -23.11 4.39 -2.39
C LEU A 54 -22.93 3.19 -3.32
N ASP A 55 -24.01 2.49 -3.67
CA ASP A 55 -23.95 1.37 -4.63
C ASP A 55 -23.52 1.84 -6.03
N ASP A 56 -24.15 2.89 -6.55
CA ASP A 56 -23.80 3.48 -7.86
C ASP A 56 -22.39 4.06 -7.88
N CYS A 57 -21.96 4.69 -6.78
CA CYS A 57 -20.62 5.22 -6.61
C CYS A 57 -19.56 4.11 -6.72
N LEU A 58 -19.72 3.03 -5.95
CA LEU A 58 -18.78 1.90 -5.94
C LEU A 58 -18.84 1.09 -7.24
N ALA A 59 -20.01 0.98 -7.86
CA ALA A 59 -20.17 0.40 -9.19
C ALA A 59 -19.43 1.21 -10.27
N SER A 60 -19.42 2.54 -10.17
CA SER A 60 -18.67 3.39 -11.08
C SER A 60 -17.17 3.14 -11.00
N ILE A 61 -16.63 3.00 -9.78
CA ILE A 61 -15.21 2.68 -9.54
C ILE A 61 -14.89 1.29 -10.11
N SER A 62 -15.67 0.28 -9.75
CA SER A 62 -15.49 -1.11 -10.18
C SER A 62 -15.47 -1.30 -11.71
N ARG A 63 -16.18 -0.45 -12.46
CA ARG A 63 -16.27 -0.52 -13.92
C ARG A 63 -15.14 0.21 -14.66
N GLN A 64 -14.26 0.93 -13.97
CA GLN A 64 -13.15 1.61 -14.62
C GLN A 64 -12.21 0.61 -15.29
N GLN A 65 -11.65 0.99 -16.43
CA GLN A 65 -10.60 0.23 -17.12
C GLN A 65 -9.28 0.98 -16.96
N HIS A 66 -8.33 0.38 -16.23
CA HIS A 66 -7.00 0.93 -16.01
C HIS A 66 -5.96 -0.18 -15.83
N THR A 67 -4.69 0.16 -15.97
CA THR A 67 -3.55 -0.70 -15.65
C THR A 67 -2.87 -0.31 -14.34
N LEU A 68 -3.45 0.65 -13.61
CA LEU A 68 -2.91 1.20 -12.37
C LEU A 68 -3.25 0.30 -11.18
N ASN A 69 -2.37 0.27 -10.19
CA ASN A 69 -2.65 -0.29 -8.86
C ASN A 69 -3.47 0.72 -8.05
N VAL A 70 -4.75 0.41 -7.86
CA VAL A 70 -5.71 1.32 -7.22
C VAL A 70 -6.10 0.83 -5.83
N GLU A 71 -6.05 1.76 -4.87
CA GLU A 71 -6.62 1.60 -3.54
C GLU A 71 -7.97 2.33 -3.45
N VAL A 72 -8.95 1.70 -2.82
CA VAL A 72 -10.23 2.31 -2.46
C VAL A 72 -10.34 2.33 -0.94
N SER A 73 -10.33 3.53 -0.36
CA SER A 73 -10.32 3.76 1.08
C SER A 73 -11.63 4.37 1.54
N LEU A 74 -12.45 3.58 2.24
CA LEU A 74 -13.81 3.92 2.69
C LEU A 74 -13.82 4.22 4.19
N PHE A 75 -14.14 5.46 4.55
CA PHE A 75 -14.19 5.93 5.94
C PHE A 75 -15.63 6.23 6.33
N LEU A 76 -16.23 5.34 7.10
CA LEU A 76 -17.60 5.46 7.59
C LEU A 76 -17.60 6.28 8.88
N ASP A 77 -18.23 7.44 8.85
CA ASP A 77 -18.39 8.33 10.00
C ASP A 77 -19.80 8.17 10.54
N SER A 78 -19.94 7.39 11.62
CA SER A 78 -21.15 7.30 12.45
C SER A 78 -22.42 7.05 11.63
N CYS A 79 -22.36 6.09 10.69
CA CYS A 79 -23.49 5.73 9.85
C CYS A 79 -24.58 5.04 10.65
N THR A 80 -25.83 5.38 10.36
CA THR A 80 -27.04 4.84 11.01
C THR A 80 -27.99 4.17 10.01
N ASP A 81 -27.68 4.25 8.73
CA ASP A 81 -28.40 3.62 7.63
C ASP A 81 -27.68 2.35 7.13
N ASP A 82 -28.09 1.86 5.96
CA ASP A 82 -27.54 0.65 5.35
C ASP A 82 -26.12 0.83 4.74
N SER A 83 -25.46 1.98 4.91
CA SER A 83 -24.16 2.27 4.28
C SER A 83 -23.09 1.26 4.67
N GLU A 84 -23.01 0.86 5.94
CA GLU A 84 -22.01 -0.13 6.39
C GLU A 84 -22.18 -1.47 5.68
N ARG A 85 -23.43 -1.95 5.55
CA ARG A 85 -23.75 -3.20 4.86
C ARG A 85 -23.35 -3.13 3.38
N ILE A 86 -23.60 -2.00 2.73
CA ILE A 86 -23.21 -1.77 1.33
C ILE A 86 -21.69 -1.82 1.19
N VAL A 87 -20.94 -1.14 2.06
CA VAL A 87 -19.46 -1.16 2.05
C VAL A 87 -18.92 -2.57 2.25
N GLN A 88 -19.47 -3.36 3.17
CA GLN A 88 -19.02 -4.73 3.39
C GLN A 88 -19.17 -5.59 2.13
N GLY A 89 -20.30 -5.49 1.43
CA GLY A 89 -20.53 -6.22 0.18
C GLY A 89 -19.56 -5.81 -0.92
N TRP A 90 -19.35 -4.51 -1.09
CA TRP A 90 -18.43 -3.99 -2.12
C TRP A 90 -16.96 -4.21 -1.80
N SER A 91 -16.56 -4.21 -0.53
CA SER A 91 -15.17 -4.47 -0.14
C SER A 91 -14.70 -5.83 -0.65
N THR A 92 -15.52 -6.87 -0.50
CA THR A 92 -15.23 -8.19 -1.05
C THR A 92 -15.12 -8.16 -2.58
N LYS A 93 -16.11 -7.57 -3.26
CA LYS A 93 -16.14 -7.50 -4.72
C LYS A 93 -14.95 -6.74 -5.32
N LEU A 94 -14.55 -5.63 -4.71
CA LEU A 94 -13.40 -4.85 -5.15
C LEU A 94 -12.08 -5.60 -4.93
N LYS A 95 -11.91 -6.28 -3.78
CA LYS A 95 -10.74 -7.12 -3.53
C LYS A 95 -10.63 -8.27 -4.55
N GLU A 96 -11.74 -8.92 -4.88
CA GLU A 96 -11.79 -9.96 -5.93
C GLU A 96 -11.41 -9.43 -7.32
N GLN A 97 -11.64 -8.14 -7.57
CA GLN A 97 -11.24 -7.44 -8.80
C GLN A 97 -9.80 -6.91 -8.77
N GLY A 98 -9.06 -7.12 -7.69
CA GLY A 98 -7.65 -6.72 -7.57
C GLY A 98 -7.43 -5.31 -7.02
N TYR A 99 -8.46 -4.62 -6.55
CA TYR A 99 -8.28 -3.36 -5.83
C TYR A 99 -7.73 -3.62 -4.42
N ALA A 100 -6.80 -2.77 -3.98
CA ALA A 100 -6.52 -2.66 -2.55
C ALA A 100 -7.72 -1.96 -1.90
N VAL A 101 -8.19 -2.45 -0.75
CA VAL A 101 -9.35 -1.88 -0.07
C VAL A 101 -9.09 -1.70 1.41
N ILE A 102 -9.27 -0.47 1.88
CA ILE A 102 -9.26 -0.09 3.29
C ILE A 102 -10.67 0.32 3.68
N THR A 103 -11.12 -0.18 4.84
CA THR A 103 -12.40 0.22 5.43
C THR A 103 -12.17 0.57 6.89
N ALA A 104 -12.63 1.73 7.32
CA ALA A 104 -12.64 2.12 8.73
C ALA A 104 -14.02 2.65 9.09
N VAL A 105 -14.49 2.28 10.29
CA VAL A 105 -15.77 2.70 10.85
C VAL A 105 -15.48 3.46 12.12
N GLU A 106 -15.95 4.70 12.20
CA GLU A 106 -15.93 5.52 13.40
C GLU A 106 -17.36 5.62 13.95
N ASN A 107 -17.49 5.48 15.27
CA ASN A 107 -18.74 5.74 15.98
C ASN A 107 -18.50 6.88 16.96
N ASN A 108 -19.04 8.07 16.64
CA ASN A 108 -18.90 9.24 17.47
C ASN A 108 -20.26 9.74 17.94
N GLU A 109 -20.62 9.41 19.18
CA GLU A 109 -21.86 9.89 19.81
C GLU A 109 -21.81 11.39 20.15
N ASN A 110 -20.64 12.05 20.05
CA ASN A 110 -20.45 13.43 20.48
C ASN A 110 -19.48 14.19 19.54
N PRO A 111 -19.94 14.60 18.35
CA PRO A 111 -19.11 15.31 17.38
C PRO A 111 -18.57 16.62 17.99
N LYS A 112 -17.26 16.85 17.87
CA LYS A 112 -16.57 18.01 18.45
C LYS A 112 -16.68 19.27 17.59
N GLY A 113 -17.34 19.19 16.44
CA GLY A 113 -17.61 20.32 15.56
C GLY A 113 -19.02 20.83 15.79
N GLY A 114 -19.14 21.98 16.45
CA GLY A 114 -20.37 22.72 16.70
C GLY A 114 -20.07 24.18 16.96
#